data_AF-A0A508YVQ9-F1
#
_entry.id   AF-A0A508YVQ9-F1
#
_cell.length_a   1.000
_cell.length_b   1.000
_cell.length_c   1.000
_cell.angle_alpha   90.00
_cell.angle_beta   90.00
_cell.angle_gamma   90.00
#
_symmetry.space_group_name_H-M   'P 1'
#
loop_
_entity.id
_entity.type
_entity.pdbx_description
1 polymer ?
#
loop_
_entity_poly.entity_id
_entity_poly.type
_entity_poly.pdbx_seq_one_letter_code
_entity_poly.pdbx_strand_id
1 'polypeptide(L)'
;MNVSKITNKIKNIKITGRGIYFFSFIMYFVISFLRTSTYTEVVSSNQLVRITYLIALLLILKVYFFDQQTVKSFLINSLVILVGVVIWRSTHAIDIFLYMLFVISARDINYHALIEFYLKIGILMLVFMVISSGLGIIKDLVFIRNGVRRHSLGILYPTDFAAHAFFLVLAYCYVYFRKLDWKAYLSFILLAGFLTVETQARLDIISILLTIPVIWIAKRASEGKVFSKFMASFYWMIAPILAYITVLAAYFYSHSKLYIFADKIVSGRLALSHTAFQKYGVSVFGNLVQEHGFGGNAGSKAFYQSGMGGKYFFIDSSFMRLMIIYGVITFVAVIAVMTIIGLKSVLTSDYRLAAIMVMLAISCVIEQHLLDMSYDPFLIALFASEITGHDRHENHDLATLEV
;
A
#
# COMPACT_ATOMS: atom_id res chain seq x y z
N MET A 1 16.78 -16.20 35.69
CA MET A 1 16.38 -14.87 35.18
C MET A 1 15.43 -14.24 36.20
N ASN A 2 15.79 -13.12 36.84
CA ASN A 2 15.14 -12.68 38.08
C ASN A 2 13.80 -11.99 37.80
N VAL A 3 12.69 -12.64 38.18
CA VAL A 3 11.30 -12.22 37.90
C VAL A 3 11.02 -10.80 38.43
N SER A 4 11.65 -10.41 39.54
CA SER A 4 11.54 -9.07 40.16
C SER A 4 12.12 -7.94 39.28
N LYS A 5 13.22 -8.20 38.55
CA LYS A 5 13.78 -7.23 37.60
C LYS A 5 12.87 -7.03 36.41
N ILE A 6 12.17 -8.08 35.97
CA ILE A 6 11.20 -8.00 34.86
C ILE A 6 9.95 -7.24 35.32
N THR A 7 9.42 -7.52 36.52
CA THR A 7 8.24 -6.82 37.05
C THR A 7 8.51 -5.33 37.31
N ASN A 8 9.70 -4.97 37.82
CA ASN A 8 10.08 -3.56 37.97
C ASN A 8 10.30 -2.87 36.62
N LYS A 9 10.81 -3.59 35.61
CA LYS A 9 10.96 -3.05 34.25
C LYS A 9 9.60 -2.84 33.57
N ILE A 10 8.62 -3.71 33.82
CA ILE A 10 7.24 -3.59 33.33
C ILE A 10 6.51 -2.43 34.02
N LYS A 11 6.65 -2.27 35.34
CA LYS A 11 6.02 -1.16 36.10
C LYS A 11 6.50 0.23 35.66
N ASN A 12 7.71 0.32 35.10
CA ASN A 12 8.31 1.58 34.64
C ASN A 12 8.15 1.85 33.13
N ILE A 13 7.36 1.03 32.41
CA ILE A 13 7.08 1.31 30.99
C ILE A 13 6.17 2.53 30.91
N LYS A 14 6.74 3.68 30.51
CA LYS A 14 5.95 4.86 30.15
C LYS A 14 5.26 4.60 28.81
N ILE A 15 3.93 4.67 28.80
CA ILE A 15 3.14 4.64 27.57
C ILE A 15 3.44 5.94 26.82
N THR A 16 3.94 5.83 25.59
CA THR A 16 4.25 6.97 24.72
C THR A 16 3.41 6.91 23.45
N GLY A 17 3.10 8.07 22.86
CA GLY A 17 2.36 8.13 21.59
C GLY A 17 3.07 7.36 20.46
N ARG A 18 4.41 7.42 20.43
CA ARG A 18 5.24 6.60 19.51
C ARG A 18 5.04 5.10 19.75
N GLY A 19 5.07 4.67 21.01
CA GLY A 19 4.83 3.27 21.37
C GLY A 19 3.44 2.77 20.96
N ILE A 20 2.40 3.57 21.20
CA ILE A 20 1.02 3.27 20.77
C ILE A 20 0.95 3.12 19.25
N TYR A 21 1.58 4.04 18.51
CA TYR A 21 1.57 4.01 17.05
C TYR A 21 2.23 2.75 16.49
N PHE A 22 3.46 2.45 16.90
CA PHE A 22 4.19 1.27 16.42
C PHE A 22 3.50 -0.04 16.82
N PHE A 23 2.97 -0.12 18.04
CA PHE A 23 2.18 -1.27 18.48
C PHE A 23 0.94 -1.47 17.59
N SER A 24 0.18 -0.38 17.36
CA SER A 24 -1.01 -0.39 16.51
C SER A 24 -0.66 -0.78 15.07
N PHE A 25 0.43 -0.26 14.53
CA PHE A 25 0.92 -0.56 13.19
C PHE A 25 1.27 -2.04 13.06
N ILE A 26 2.10 -2.58 13.96
CA ILE A 26 2.52 -3.99 13.92
C ILE A 26 1.31 -4.92 14.05
N MET A 27 0.41 -4.65 15.00
CA MET A 27 -0.79 -5.47 15.17
C MET A 27 -1.67 -5.45 13.92
N TYR A 28 -1.95 -4.26 13.37
CA TYR A 28 -2.79 -4.15 12.20
C TYR A 28 -2.14 -4.78 10.96
N PHE A 29 -0.83 -4.58 10.80
CA PHE A 29 -0.06 -5.15 9.70
C PHE A 29 -0.12 -6.68 9.70
N VAL A 30 0.07 -7.32 10.87
CA VAL A 30 -0.08 -8.77 11.03
C VAL A 30 -1.51 -9.20 10.73
N ILE A 31 -2.53 -8.48 11.22
CA ILE A 31 -3.94 -8.77 10.93
C ILE A 31 -4.22 -8.67 9.43
N SER A 32 -3.69 -7.66 8.75
CA SER A 32 -3.87 -7.47 7.31
C SER A 32 -3.27 -8.65 6.53
N PHE A 33 -2.04 -9.06 6.86
CA PHE A 33 -1.40 -10.26 6.29
C PHE A 33 -2.20 -11.55 6.55
N LEU A 34 -2.79 -11.71 7.73
CA LEU A 34 -3.64 -12.86 8.03
C LEU A 34 -4.94 -12.83 7.21
N ARG A 35 -5.49 -11.63 6.95
CA ARG A 35 -6.69 -11.44 6.12
C ARG A 35 -6.43 -11.62 4.64
N THR A 36 -5.21 -11.39 4.17
CA THR A 36 -4.79 -11.61 2.78
C THR A 36 -4.21 -13.00 2.52
N SER A 37 -4.27 -13.90 3.50
CA SER A 37 -3.79 -15.29 3.39
C SER A 37 -4.89 -16.32 3.67
N THR A 38 -4.62 -17.59 3.38
CA THR A 38 -5.57 -18.69 3.65
C THR A 38 -5.75 -18.99 5.15
N TYR A 39 -5.06 -18.27 6.04
CA TYR A 39 -5.33 -18.26 7.48
C TYR A 39 -6.71 -17.73 7.85
N THR A 40 -7.42 -17.04 6.95
CA THR A 40 -8.83 -16.68 7.17
C THR A 40 -9.75 -17.88 7.38
N GLU A 41 -9.32 -19.10 7.02
CA GLU A 41 -10.06 -20.34 7.34
C GLU A 41 -9.82 -20.83 8.77
N VAL A 42 -8.70 -20.45 9.36
CA VAL A 42 -8.28 -20.88 10.71
C VAL A 42 -8.65 -19.83 11.76
N VAL A 43 -8.54 -18.55 11.41
CA VAL A 43 -8.76 -17.42 12.32
C VAL A 43 -10.12 -16.77 12.03
N SER A 44 -10.90 -16.52 13.09
CA SER A 44 -12.21 -15.91 12.97
C SER A 44 -12.13 -14.48 12.42
N SER A 45 -12.71 -14.26 11.24
CA SER A 45 -12.79 -12.92 10.62
C SER A 45 -13.47 -11.90 11.55
N ASN A 46 -14.49 -12.30 12.30
CA ASN A 46 -15.18 -11.43 13.25
C ASN A 46 -14.27 -10.97 14.40
N GLN A 47 -13.37 -11.84 14.88
CA GLN A 47 -12.40 -11.47 15.90
C GLN A 47 -11.37 -10.48 15.36
N LEU A 48 -10.87 -10.71 14.14
CA LEU A 48 -9.94 -9.80 13.48
C LEU A 48 -10.54 -8.39 13.32
N VAL A 49 -11.81 -8.30 12.88
CA VAL A 49 -12.52 -7.01 12.79
C VAL A 49 -12.70 -6.33 14.15
N ARG A 50 -12.98 -7.08 15.23
CA ARG A 50 -13.07 -6.49 16.57
C ARG A 50 -11.73 -5.90 17.03
N ILE A 51 -10.63 -6.58 16.74
CA ILE A 51 -9.28 -6.07 17.06
C ILE A 51 -8.99 -4.82 16.21
N THR A 52 -9.38 -4.80 14.94
CA THR A 52 -9.31 -3.62 14.07
C THR A 52 -10.01 -2.40 14.67
N TYR A 53 -11.18 -2.55 15.31
CA TYR A 53 -11.83 -1.44 16.03
C TYR A 53 -11.05 -0.96 17.26
N LEU A 54 -10.45 -1.87 18.01
CA LEU A 54 -9.59 -1.50 19.15
C LEU A 54 -8.36 -0.72 18.68
N ILE A 55 -7.77 -1.11 17.56
CA ILE A 55 -6.65 -0.39 16.93
C ILE A 55 -7.09 1.01 16.51
N ALA A 56 -8.25 1.15 15.86
CA ALA A 56 -8.79 2.47 15.50
C ALA A 56 -8.95 3.37 16.74
N LEU A 57 -9.47 2.82 17.85
CA LEU A 57 -9.59 3.54 19.11
C LEU A 57 -8.22 3.97 19.65
N LEU A 58 -7.22 3.09 19.65
CA LEU A 58 -5.85 3.42 20.10
C LEU A 58 -5.23 4.56 19.28
N LEU A 59 -5.43 4.58 17.96
CA LEU A 59 -4.93 5.65 17.10
C LEU A 59 -5.64 6.98 17.37
N ILE A 60 -6.96 6.95 17.58
CA ILE A 60 -7.73 8.15 17.97
C ILE A 60 -7.23 8.69 19.33
N LEU A 61 -7.00 7.80 20.30
CA LEU A 61 -6.44 8.20 21.60
C LEU A 61 -5.04 8.81 21.44
N LYS A 62 -4.19 8.24 20.58
CA LYS A 62 -2.87 8.80 20.26
C LYS A 62 -3.00 10.23 19.73
N VAL A 63 -3.88 10.47 18.76
CA VAL A 63 -4.09 11.79 18.14
C VAL A 63 -4.52 12.85 19.16
N TYR A 64 -5.43 12.53 20.09
CA TYR A 64 -6.00 13.54 20.99
C TYR A 64 -5.27 13.69 22.33
N PHE A 65 -4.62 12.64 22.83
CA PHE A 65 -4.00 12.66 24.17
C PHE A 65 -2.47 12.68 24.15
N PHE A 66 -1.83 12.29 23.04
CA PHE A 66 -0.37 12.18 22.97
C PHE A 66 0.27 13.14 21.97
N ASP A 67 -0.44 13.51 20.90
CA ASP A 67 0.07 14.47 19.94
C ASP A 67 -0.15 15.90 20.43
N GLN A 68 0.85 16.76 20.24
CA GLN A 68 0.65 18.19 20.48
C GLN A 68 -0.36 18.74 19.47
N GLN A 69 -1.43 19.36 19.95
CA GLN A 69 -2.50 19.92 19.13
C GLN A 69 -2.66 21.42 19.37
N THR A 70 -2.77 22.18 18.27
CA THR A 70 -3.36 23.52 18.28
C THR A 70 -4.87 23.41 18.06
N VAL A 71 -5.63 24.46 18.35
CA VAL A 71 -7.08 24.49 18.05
C VAL A 71 -7.34 24.18 16.57
N LYS A 72 -6.51 24.72 15.67
CA LYS A 72 -6.59 24.46 14.23
C LYS A 72 -6.35 22.98 13.91
N SER A 73 -5.30 22.37 14.44
CA SER A 73 -5.01 20.96 14.15
C SER A 73 -6.01 20.01 14.80
N PHE A 74 -6.56 20.36 15.96
CA PHE A 74 -7.67 19.64 16.57
C PHE A 74 -8.89 19.62 15.63
N LEU A 75 -9.35 20.79 15.17
CA LEU A 75 -10.51 20.90 14.27
C LEU A 75 -10.31 20.15 12.95
N ILE A 76 -9.12 20.25 12.34
CA ILE A 76 -8.79 19.53 11.11
C ILE A 76 -8.81 18.02 11.35
N ASN A 77 -8.18 17.53 12.42
CA ASN A 77 -8.15 16.10 12.75
C ASN A 77 -9.57 15.57 13.01
N SER A 78 -10.40 16.31 13.75
CA SER A 78 -11.80 15.94 13.97
C SER A 78 -12.61 15.88 12.68
N LEU A 79 -12.42 16.84 11.76
CA LEU A 79 -13.09 16.83 10.46
C LEU A 79 -12.64 15.64 9.61
N VAL A 80 -11.34 15.34 9.54
CA VAL A 80 -10.81 14.19 8.79
C VAL A 80 -11.35 12.87 9.36
N ILE A 81 -11.38 12.73 10.69
CA ILE A 81 -11.96 11.54 11.35
C ILE A 81 -13.46 11.43 11.02
N LEU A 82 -14.22 12.53 11.08
CA LEU A 82 -15.64 12.53 10.75
C LEU A 82 -15.89 12.11 9.30
N VAL A 83 -15.16 12.71 8.34
CA VAL A 83 -15.24 12.33 6.92
C VAL A 83 -14.88 10.85 6.75
N GLY A 84 -13.86 10.37 7.46
CA GLY A 84 -13.47 8.97 7.42
C GLY A 84 -14.54 8.02 7.95
N VAL A 85 -15.25 8.40 9.02
CA VAL A 85 -16.41 7.66 9.52
C VAL A 85 -17.53 7.64 8.48
N VAL A 86 -17.86 8.77 7.85
CA VAL A 86 -18.89 8.85 6.80
C VAL A 86 -18.56 7.91 5.63
N ILE A 87 -17.31 7.92 5.15
CA ILE A 87 -16.87 7.02 4.07
C ILE A 87 -16.96 5.57 4.50
N TRP A 88 -16.45 5.22 5.69
CA TRP A 88 -16.53 3.85 6.20
C TRP A 88 -17.99 3.38 6.30
N ARG A 89 -18.90 4.20 6.84
CA ARG A 89 -20.32 3.84 6.95
C ARG A 89 -21.00 3.69 5.59
N SER A 90 -20.63 4.51 4.61
CA SER A 90 -21.19 4.45 3.25
C SER A 90 -20.71 3.22 2.47
N THR A 91 -19.43 2.87 2.63
CA THR A 91 -18.76 1.81 1.84
C THR A 91 -18.70 0.46 2.54
N HIS A 92 -18.91 0.43 3.86
CA HIS A 92 -18.65 -0.70 4.75
C HIS A 92 -17.19 -1.16 4.79
N ALA A 93 -16.25 -0.36 4.26
CA ALA A 93 -14.82 -0.63 4.30
C ALA A 93 -14.20 0.04 5.54
N ILE A 94 -13.90 -0.74 6.58
CA ILE A 94 -13.21 -0.23 7.79
C ILE A 94 -11.74 0.08 7.51
N ASP A 95 -11.14 -0.60 6.53
CA ASP A 95 -9.71 -0.55 6.25
C ASP A 95 -9.27 0.84 5.77
N ILE A 96 -10.08 1.52 4.95
CA ILE A 96 -9.81 2.91 4.54
C ILE A 96 -9.81 3.86 5.74
N PHE A 97 -10.74 3.68 6.69
CA PHE A 97 -10.78 4.49 7.89
C PHE A 97 -9.54 4.28 8.75
N LEU A 98 -9.11 3.03 8.94
CA LEU A 98 -7.85 2.77 9.64
C LEU A 98 -6.65 3.36 8.91
N TYR A 99 -6.60 3.23 7.58
CA TYR A 99 -5.50 3.79 6.79
C TYR A 99 -5.42 5.32 6.99
N MET A 100 -6.56 6.02 6.93
CA MET A 100 -6.62 7.45 7.25
C MET A 100 -6.17 7.77 8.67
N LEU A 101 -6.57 6.97 9.66
CA LEU A 101 -6.12 7.12 11.05
C LEU A 101 -4.61 6.98 11.16
N PHE A 102 -3.99 5.99 10.51
CA PHE A 102 -2.53 5.82 10.49
C PHE A 102 -1.83 7.05 9.89
N VAL A 103 -2.34 7.59 8.78
CA VAL A 103 -1.77 8.79 8.15
C VAL A 103 -1.81 9.98 9.12
N ILE A 104 -2.97 10.32 9.71
CA ILE A 104 -3.08 11.50 10.59
C ILE A 104 -2.36 11.29 11.93
N SER A 105 -2.28 10.05 12.42
CA SER A 105 -1.62 9.71 13.67
C SER A 105 -0.13 9.49 13.49
N ALA A 106 0.45 9.75 12.31
CA ALA A 106 1.88 9.59 12.05
C ALA A 106 2.75 10.78 12.53
N ARG A 107 2.14 11.81 13.16
CA ARG A 107 2.88 12.93 13.74
C ARG A 107 3.93 12.43 14.73
N ASP A 108 5.14 12.97 14.62
CA ASP A 108 6.33 12.65 15.44
C ASP A 108 6.80 11.18 15.36
N ILE A 109 6.38 10.47 14.31
CA ILE A 109 6.85 9.12 13.98
C ILE A 109 8.00 9.23 12.99
N ASN A 110 9.12 8.56 13.32
CA ASN A 110 10.24 8.42 12.41
C ASN A 110 9.83 7.51 11.24
N TYR A 111 9.73 8.11 10.07
CA TYR A 111 9.22 7.44 8.89
C TYR A 111 10.17 6.36 8.35
N HIS A 112 11.49 6.60 8.40
CA HIS A 112 12.48 5.59 8.02
C HIS A 112 12.41 4.34 8.89
N ALA A 113 12.31 4.51 10.20
CA ALA A 113 12.10 3.40 11.13
C ALA A 113 10.80 2.64 10.81
N LEU A 114 9.72 3.34 10.49
CA LEU A 114 8.45 2.72 10.10
C LEU A 114 8.58 1.82 8.87
N ILE A 115 9.22 2.30 7.80
CA ILE A 115 9.42 1.51 6.58
C ILE A 115 10.40 0.36 6.82
N GLU A 116 11.41 0.55 7.68
CA GLU A 116 12.31 -0.53 8.07
C GLU A 116 11.57 -1.64 8.86
N PHE A 117 10.65 -1.28 9.77
CA PHE A 117 9.78 -2.24 10.45
C PHE A 117 8.86 -2.96 9.46
N TYR A 118 8.20 -2.22 8.57
CA TYR A 118 7.37 -2.79 7.51
C TYR A 118 8.15 -3.82 6.68
N LEU A 119 9.37 -3.48 6.26
CA LEU A 119 10.21 -4.36 5.45
C LEU A 119 10.57 -5.65 6.20
N LYS A 120 11.07 -5.53 7.43
CA LYS A 120 11.51 -6.70 8.23
C LYS A 120 10.35 -7.61 8.57
N ILE A 121 9.25 -7.05 9.06
CA ILE A 121 8.07 -7.82 9.46
C ILE A 121 7.37 -8.38 8.22
N GLY A 122 7.30 -7.63 7.12
CA GLY A 122 6.68 -8.10 5.89
C GLY A 122 7.43 -9.25 5.24
N ILE A 123 8.77 -9.22 5.21
CA ILE A 123 9.58 -10.38 4.79
C ILE A 123 9.31 -11.58 5.70
N LEU A 124 9.34 -11.37 7.02
CA LEU A 124 9.07 -12.44 7.99
C LEU A 124 7.69 -13.06 7.77
N MET A 125 6.65 -12.23 7.60
CA MET A 125 5.29 -12.68 7.38
C MET A 125 5.13 -13.40 6.04
N LEU A 126 5.71 -12.89 4.96
CA LEU A 126 5.63 -13.54 3.64
C LEU A 126 6.34 -14.90 3.65
N VAL A 127 7.54 -14.99 4.23
CA VAL A 127 8.26 -16.27 4.41
C VAL A 127 7.46 -17.22 5.30
N PHE A 128 6.86 -16.72 6.38
CA PHE A 128 5.99 -17.51 7.24
C PHE A 128 4.81 -18.09 6.46
N MET A 129 4.14 -17.33 5.59
CA MET A 129 3.06 -17.84 4.74
C MET A 129 3.52 -18.95 3.80
N VAL A 130 4.67 -18.76 3.13
CA VAL A 130 5.25 -19.77 2.22
C VAL A 130 5.56 -21.06 2.97
N ILE A 131 6.20 -20.97 4.15
CA ILE A 131 6.55 -22.14 4.96
C ILE A 131 5.27 -22.83 5.48
N SER A 132 4.33 -22.08 6.05
CA SER A 132 3.07 -22.64 6.55
C SER A 132 2.28 -23.34 5.44
N SER A 133 2.30 -22.79 4.22
CA SER A 133 1.69 -23.40 3.05
C SER A 133 2.45 -24.66 2.60
N GLY A 134 3.78 -24.64 2.59
CA GLY A 134 4.62 -25.78 2.21
C GLY A 134 4.55 -26.95 3.19
N LEU A 135 4.34 -26.66 4.48
CA LEU A 135 4.10 -27.65 5.54
C LEU A 135 2.65 -28.16 5.57
N GLY A 136 1.74 -27.59 4.77
CA GLY A 136 0.32 -27.95 4.75
C GLY A 136 -0.49 -27.46 5.95
N ILE A 137 0.03 -26.50 6.74
CA ILE A 137 -0.70 -25.86 7.85
C ILE A 137 -1.85 -25.01 7.28
N ILE A 138 -1.59 -24.32 6.17
CA ILE A 138 -2.58 -23.59 5.38
C ILE A 138 -2.51 -24.05 3.92
N LYS A 139 -3.52 -23.73 3.13
CA LYS A 139 -3.60 -24.15 1.73
C LYS A 139 -2.77 -23.25 0.82
N ASP A 140 -2.06 -23.88 -0.12
CA ASP A 140 -1.60 -23.23 -1.35
C ASP A 140 -2.74 -23.24 -2.38
N LEU A 141 -3.24 -22.06 -2.74
CA LEU A 141 -4.25 -21.95 -3.79
C LEU A 141 -3.59 -21.95 -5.16
N VAL A 142 -3.81 -23.02 -5.92
CA VAL A 142 -3.26 -23.18 -7.27
C VAL A 142 -4.35 -22.91 -8.31
N PHE A 143 -4.08 -21.98 -9.23
CA PHE A 143 -4.98 -21.62 -10.33
C PHE A 143 -4.39 -22.07 -11.66
N ILE A 144 -5.13 -22.88 -12.43
CA ILE A 144 -4.69 -23.32 -13.76
C ILE A 144 -5.26 -22.37 -14.81
N ARG A 145 -4.38 -21.65 -15.52
CA ARG A 145 -4.76 -20.76 -16.64
C ARG A 145 -3.93 -21.10 -17.87
N ASN A 146 -4.61 -21.45 -18.97
CA ASN A 146 -3.97 -21.84 -20.24
C ASN A 146 -2.93 -22.97 -20.05
N GLY A 147 -3.25 -23.97 -19.23
CA GLY A 147 -2.36 -25.11 -18.95
C GLY A 147 -1.22 -24.83 -17.96
N VAL A 148 -1.06 -23.59 -17.49
CA VAL A 148 -0.03 -23.24 -16.51
C VAL A 148 -0.61 -23.17 -15.10
N ARG A 149 0.05 -23.84 -14.16
CA ARG A 149 -0.21 -23.74 -12.72
C ARG A 149 0.34 -22.41 -12.18
N ARG A 150 -0.49 -21.71 -11.40
CA ARG A 150 -0.14 -20.44 -10.74
C ARG A 150 -0.37 -20.61 -9.24
N HIS A 151 0.71 -20.66 -8.49
CA HIS A 151 0.71 -20.84 -7.04
C HIS A 151 0.46 -19.50 -6.32
N SER A 152 -0.20 -19.56 -5.18
CA SER A 152 -0.45 -18.39 -4.32
C SER A 152 0.38 -18.44 -3.03
N LEU A 153 1.02 -19.57 -2.73
CA LEU A 153 2.02 -19.75 -1.68
C LEU A 153 1.54 -19.26 -0.29
N GLY A 154 0.30 -19.61 0.05
CA GLY A 154 -0.37 -19.23 1.30
C GLY A 154 -1.16 -17.92 1.24
N ILE A 155 -0.96 -17.10 0.20
CA ILE A 155 -1.76 -15.88 -0.05
C ILE A 155 -3.05 -16.24 -0.82
N LEU A 156 -4.05 -15.35 -0.78
CA LEU A 156 -5.37 -15.63 -1.36
C LEU A 156 -5.39 -15.70 -2.89
N TYR A 157 -4.40 -15.15 -3.59
CA TYR A 157 -4.34 -15.18 -5.04
C TYR A 157 -2.89 -15.02 -5.58
N PRO A 158 -2.53 -15.54 -6.77
CA PRO A 158 -1.15 -15.49 -7.27
C PRO A 158 -0.62 -14.07 -7.53
N THR A 159 -1.47 -13.14 -8.01
CA THR A 159 -1.05 -11.74 -8.21
C THR A 159 -0.88 -11.01 -6.89
N ASP A 160 -1.69 -11.34 -5.88
CA ASP A 160 -1.54 -10.75 -4.54
C ASP A 160 -0.24 -11.17 -3.87
N PHE A 161 0.22 -12.41 -4.08
CA PHE A 161 1.56 -12.83 -3.62
C PHE A 161 2.67 -12.00 -4.27
N ALA A 162 2.59 -11.81 -5.59
CA ALA A 162 3.57 -11.01 -6.33
C ALA A 162 3.53 -9.52 -5.93
N ALA A 163 2.35 -8.98 -5.64
CA ALA A 163 2.19 -7.63 -5.14
C ALA A 163 2.90 -7.43 -3.79
N HIS A 164 2.74 -8.35 -2.82
CA HIS A 164 3.49 -8.27 -1.56
C HIS A 164 5.00 -8.18 -1.81
N ALA A 165 5.52 -9.01 -2.72
CA ALA A 165 6.94 -8.98 -3.08
C ALA A 165 7.34 -7.63 -3.70
N PHE A 166 6.52 -7.08 -4.61
CA PHE A 166 6.75 -5.77 -5.23
C PHE A 166 6.81 -4.64 -4.19
N PHE A 167 5.85 -4.56 -3.26
CA PHE A 167 5.85 -3.53 -2.23
C PHE A 167 7.03 -3.67 -1.25
N LEU A 168 7.47 -4.90 -0.94
CA LEU A 168 8.70 -5.13 -0.18
C LEU A 168 9.95 -4.67 -0.94
N VAL A 169 9.99 -4.83 -2.27
CA VAL A 169 11.07 -4.23 -3.11
C VAL A 169 11.07 -2.71 -2.98
N LEU A 170 9.90 -2.05 -3.06
CA LEU A 170 9.81 -0.60 -2.88
C LEU A 170 10.30 -0.16 -1.49
N ALA A 171 9.93 -0.90 -0.44
CA ALA A 171 10.38 -0.61 0.92
C ALA A 171 11.89 -0.83 1.09
N TYR A 172 12.46 -1.87 0.47
CA TYR A 172 13.90 -2.08 0.41
C TYR A 172 14.61 -0.92 -0.29
N CYS A 173 14.09 -0.48 -1.45
CA CYS A 173 14.59 0.68 -2.16
C CYS A 173 14.53 1.95 -1.32
N TYR A 174 13.49 2.12 -0.51
CA TYR A 174 13.36 3.25 0.41
C TYR A 174 14.45 3.25 1.51
N VAL A 175 14.58 2.13 2.22
CA VAL A 175 15.45 1.99 3.39
C VAL A 175 16.92 2.09 2.99
N TYR A 176 17.30 1.48 1.87
CA TYR A 176 18.68 1.35 1.42
C TYR A 176 19.03 2.23 0.22
N PHE A 177 18.21 3.22 -0.12
CA PHE A 177 18.30 4.04 -1.35
C PHE A 177 19.73 4.46 -1.76
N ARG A 178 20.50 5.03 -0.83
CA ARG A 178 21.88 5.48 -1.09
C ARG A 178 22.88 4.33 -1.26
N LYS A 179 22.59 3.18 -0.63
CA LYS A 179 23.42 1.96 -0.63
C LYS A 179 23.04 0.97 -1.74
N LEU A 180 22.00 1.24 -2.54
CA LEU A 180 21.60 0.38 -3.65
C LEU A 180 22.74 0.25 -4.66
N ASP A 181 23.12 -0.99 -4.96
CA ASP A 181 24.15 -1.35 -5.92
C ASP A 181 23.60 -2.34 -6.97
N TRP A 182 24.49 -2.82 -7.84
CA TRP A 182 24.09 -3.77 -8.89
C TRP A 182 23.63 -5.13 -8.32
N LYS A 183 24.09 -5.51 -7.12
CA LYS A 183 23.68 -6.78 -6.47
C LYS A 183 22.22 -6.69 -6.00
N ALA A 184 21.81 -5.54 -5.49
CA ALA A 184 20.40 -5.27 -5.18
C ALA A 184 19.53 -5.35 -6.45
N TYR A 185 19.96 -4.77 -7.57
CA TYR A 185 19.20 -4.88 -8.83
C TYR A 185 19.17 -6.31 -9.38
N LEU A 186 20.27 -7.06 -9.25
CA LEU A 186 20.30 -8.47 -9.62
C LEU A 186 19.31 -9.29 -8.77
N SER A 187 19.20 -9.03 -7.46
CA SER A 187 18.23 -9.75 -6.62
C SER A 187 16.78 -9.47 -7.04
N PHE A 188 16.47 -8.25 -7.51
CA PHE A 188 15.14 -7.93 -8.05
C PHE A 188 14.85 -8.71 -9.34
N ILE A 189 15.85 -8.88 -10.21
CA ILE A 189 15.72 -9.69 -11.44
C ILE A 189 15.49 -11.17 -11.09
N LEU A 190 16.24 -11.69 -10.12
CA LEU A 190 16.07 -13.08 -9.67
C LEU A 190 14.69 -13.29 -9.05
N LEU A 191 14.21 -12.35 -8.23
CA LEU A 191 12.87 -12.37 -7.65
C LEU A 191 11.78 -12.32 -8.74
N ALA A 192 11.94 -11.46 -9.74
CA ALA A 192 11.05 -11.40 -10.91
C ALA A 192 11.02 -12.73 -11.68
N GLY A 193 12.18 -13.37 -11.85
CA GLY A 193 12.28 -14.72 -12.44
C GLY A 193 11.54 -15.77 -11.63
N PHE A 194 11.74 -15.81 -10.31
CA PHE A 194 11.01 -16.71 -9.40
C PHE A 194 9.49 -16.49 -9.50
N LEU A 195 9.02 -15.25 -9.41
CA LEU A 195 7.60 -14.92 -9.53
C LEU A 195 7.02 -15.29 -10.90
N THR A 196 7.82 -15.22 -11.96
CA THR A 196 7.41 -15.67 -13.30
C THR A 196 7.09 -17.16 -13.31
N VAL A 197 7.92 -17.97 -12.67
CA VAL A 197 7.75 -19.43 -12.59
C VAL A 197 6.55 -19.79 -11.71
N GLU A 198 6.46 -19.20 -10.52
CA GLU A 198 5.46 -19.61 -9.51
C GLU A 198 4.08 -19.01 -9.76
N THR A 199 4.00 -17.71 -10.07
CA THR A 199 2.73 -16.96 -10.06
C THR A 199 2.24 -16.56 -11.44
N GLN A 200 3.15 -16.40 -12.42
CA GLN A 200 2.89 -15.72 -13.69
C GLN A 200 2.14 -14.38 -13.56
N ALA A 201 2.41 -13.63 -12.49
CA ALA A 201 1.85 -12.31 -12.23
C ALA A 201 2.56 -11.25 -13.09
N ARG A 202 2.27 -11.26 -14.41
CA ARG A 202 3.00 -10.49 -15.42
C ARG A 202 3.18 -9.01 -15.07
N LEU A 203 2.15 -8.39 -14.50
CA LEU A 203 2.16 -6.95 -14.24
C LEU A 203 3.04 -6.60 -13.04
N ASP A 204 2.93 -7.32 -11.93
CA ASP A 204 3.82 -7.19 -10.76
C ASP A 204 5.29 -7.43 -11.13
N ILE A 205 5.55 -8.43 -11.98
CA ILE A 205 6.90 -8.74 -12.49
C ILE A 205 7.46 -7.55 -13.28
N ILE A 206 6.65 -6.96 -14.18
CA ILE A 206 7.03 -5.76 -14.93
C ILE A 206 7.27 -4.58 -13.97
N SER A 207 6.43 -4.40 -12.94
CA SER A 207 6.58 -3.35 -11.93
C SER A 207 7.89 -3.50 -11.13
N ILE A 208 8.26 -4.72 -10.74
CA ILE A 208 9.54 -5.01 -10.07
C ILE A 208 10.71 -4.64 -10.99
N LEU A 209 10.67 -5.05 -12.26
CA LEU A 209 11.74 -4.75 -13.22
C LEU A 209 11.83 -3.25 -13.52
N LEU A 210 10.69 -2.56 -13.64
CA LEU A 210 10.62 -1.12 -13.90
C LEU A 210 11.10 -0.28 -12.71
N THR A 211 11.06 -0.83 -11.49
CA THR A 211 11.68 -0.21 -10.31
C THR A 211 13.16 0.10 -10.54
N ILE A 212 13.89 -0.77 -11.25
CA ILE A 212 15.34 -0.62 -11.49
C ILE A 212 15.67 0.71 -12.18
N PRO A 213 15.20 0.99 -13.42
CA PRO A 213 15.51 2.25 -14.09
C PRO A 213 14.94 3.46 -13.36
N VAL A 214 13.74 3.37 -12.77
CA VAL A 214 13.09 4.50 -12.07
C VAL A 214 13.90 4.93 -10.85
N ILE A 215 14.30 3.97 -10.01
CA ILE A 215 15.12 4.22 -8.80
C ILE A 215 16.55 4.59 -9.18
N TRP A 216 17.13 3.99 -10.22
CA TRP A 216 18.47 4.35 -10.70
C TRP A 216 18.53 5.82 -11.18
N ILE A 217 17.54 6.27 -11.95
CA ILE A 217 17.42 7.69 -12.35
C ILE A 217 17.28 8.59 -11.12
N ALA A 218 16.43 8.23 -10.15
CA ALA A 218 16.25 9.01 -8.92
C ALA A 218 17.55 9.10 -8.10
N LYS A 219 18.29 8.00 -7.97
CA LYS A 219 19.59 7.98 -7.29
C LYS A 219 20.57 8.93 -7.98
N ARG A 220 20.71 8.85 -9.31
CA ARG A 220 21.59 9.74 -10.07
C ARG A 220 21.15 11.21 -10.00
N ALA A 221 19.85 11.48 -9.94
CA ALA A 221 19.32 12.82 -9.72
C ALA A 221 19.74 13.37 -8.35
N SER A 222 19.66 12.54 -7.30
CA SER A 222 20.09 12.87 -5.94
C SER A 222 21.61 13.03 -5.80
N GLU A 223 22.40 12.49 -6.74
CA GLU A 223 23.85 12.69 -6.89
C GLU A 223 24.20 13.92 -7.77
N GLY A 224 23.20 14.68 -8.21
CA GLY A 224 23.38 15.92 -8.97
C GLY A 224 23.58 15.75 -10.48
N LYS A 225 23.34 14.56 -11.06
CA LYS A 225 23.47 14.37 -12.52
C LYS A 225 22.34 15.09 -13.27
N VAL A 226 22.72 16.05 -14.12
CA VAL A 226 21.80 16.99 -14.81
C VAL A 226 20.64 16.30 -15.53
N PHE A 227 20.94 15.32 -16.40
CA PHE A 227 19.91 14.63 -17.18
C PHE A 227 18.93 13.85 -16.27
N SER A 228 19.44 13.13 -15.28
CA SER A 228 18.62 12.41 -14.32
C SER A 228 17.78 13.35 -13.47
N LYS A 229 18.34 14.50 -13.07
CA LYS A 229 17.61 15.56 -12.34
C LYS A 229 16.46 16.12 -13.15
N PHE A 230 16.69 16.39 -14.44
CA PHE A 230 15.64 16.84 -15.37
C PHE A 230 14.52 15.80 -15.51
N MET A 231 14.84 14.52 -15.68
CA MET A 231 13.80 13.48 -15.73
C MET A 231 13.04 13.35 -14.40
N ALA A 232 13.77 13.27 -13.28
CA ALA A 232 13.19 13.04 -11.97
C ALA A 232 12.39 14.26 -11.44
N SER A 233 12.62 15.47 -11.97
CA SER A 233 11.84 16.65 -11.58
C SER A 233 10.37 16.59 -11.97
N PHE A 234 9.99 15.70 -12.90
CA PHE A 234 8.59 15.50 -13.32
C PHE A 234 7.90 14.34 -12.59
N TYR A 235 8.60 13.59 -11.74
CA TYR A 235 8.04 12.39 -11.08
C TYR A 235 6.78 12.67 -10.26
N TRP A 236 6.69 13.84 -9.62
CA TRP A 236 5.53 14.23 -8.81
C TRP A 236 4.24 14.39 -9.63
N MET A 237 4.34 14.59 -10.95
CA MET A 237 3.19 14.75 -11.84
C MET A 237 2.59 13.41 -12.30
N ILE A 238 3.32 12.30 -12.16
CA ILE A 238 2.89 11.01 -12.73
C ILE A 238 1.61 10.49 -12.07
N ALA A 239 1.50 10.58 -10.75
CA ALA A 239 0.30 10.16 -10.03
C ALA A 239 -0.98 10.88 -10.49
N PRO A 240 -1.07 12.22 -10.49
CA PRO A 240 -2.26 12.91 -10.96
C PRO A 240 -2.55 12.68 -12.45
N ILE A 241 -1.51 12.60 -13.31
CA ILE A 241 -1.69 12.33 -14.74
C ILE A 241 -2.29 10.94 -14.96
N LEU A 242 -1.72 9.89 -14.34
CA LEU A 242 -2.21 8.53 -14.52
C LEU A 242 -3.60 8.35 -13.91
N ALA A 243 -3.89 8.98 -12.76
CA ALA A 243 -5.22 8.97 -12.17
C ALA A 243 -6.27 9.58 -13.12
N TYR A 244 -5.96 10.76 -13.69
CA TYR A 244 -6.83 11.42 -14.66
C TYR A 244 -7.04 10.57 -15.92
N ILE A 245 -5.97 10.07 -16.53
CA ILE A 245 -6.05 9.23 -17.74
C ILE A 245 -6.85 7.96 -17.47
N THR A 246 -6.65 7.31 -16.32
CA THR A 246 -7.36 6.06 -15.97
C THR A 246 -8.86 6.31 -15.84
N VAL A 247 -9.25 7.36 -15.11
CA VAL A 247 -10.66 7.75 -14.95
C VAL A 247 -11.30 8.10 -16.29
N LEU A 248 -10.63 8.92 -17.11
CA LEU A 248 -11.14 9.28 -18.44
C LEU A 248 -11.28 8.08 -19.36
N ALA A 249 -10.26 7.22 -19.40
CA ALA A 249 -10.26 6.04 -20.24
C ALA A 249 -11.39 5.08 -19.86
N ALA A 250 -11.68 4.92 -18.57
CA ALA A 250 -12.79 4.12 -18.09
C ALA A 250 -14.15 4.79 -18.35
N TYR A 251 -14.26 6.11 -18.23
CA TYR A 251 -15.50 6.83 -18.52
C TYR A 251 -15.90 6.77 -20.00
N PHE A 252 -14.96 7.06 -20.90
CA PHE A 252 -15.19 7.10 -22.35
C PHE A 252 -14.96 5.75 -23.05
N TYR A 253 -14.79 4.67 -22.29
CA TYR A 253 -14.57 3.35 -22.87
C TYR A 253 -15.66 3.01 -23.89
N SER A 254 -15.23 2.53 -25.05
CA SER A 254 -16.11 2.14 -26.15
C SER A 254 -15.56 0.91 -26.85
N HIS A 255 -16.37 0.23 -27.66
CA HIS A 255 -15.95 -0.94 -28.43
C HIS A 255 -15.10 -0.59 -29.66
N SER A 256 -14.38 0.53 -29.65
CA SER A 256 -13.47 0.89 -30.74
C SER A 256 -12.15 0.10 -30.64
N LYS A 257 -11.45 -0.04 -31.78
CA LYS A 257 -10.20 -0.79 -31.86
C LYS A 257 -9.14 -0.31 -30.87
N LEU A 258 -9.08 1.00 -30.61
CA LEU A 258 -8.14 1.61 -29.66
C LEU A 258 -8.39 1.14 -28.23
N TYR A 259 -9.64 1.21 -27.76
CA TYR A 259 -10.00 0.80 -26.39
C TYR A 259 -9.87 -0.71 -26.20
N ILE A 260 -10.24 -1.53 -27.19
CA ILE A 260 -10.05 -2.99 -27.13
C ILE A 260 -8.56 -3.33 -27.02
N PHE A 261 -7.69 -2.63 -27.77
CA PHE A 261 -6.24 -2.83 -27.68
C PHE A 261 -5.69 -2.42 -26.32
N ALA A 262 -6.08 -1.24 -25.82
CA ALA A 262 -5.68 -0.77 -24.50
C ALA A 262 -6.14 -1.71 -23.38
N ASP A 263 -7.37 -2.21 -23.45
CA ASP A 263 -7.94 -3.13 -22.47
C ASP A 263 -7.24 -4.48 -22.48
N LYS A 264 -6.81 -4.97 -23.66
CA LYS A 264 -5.97 -6.17 -23.75
C LYS A 264 -4.62 -6.00 -23.04
N ILE A 265 -4.02 -4.81 -23.09
CA ILE A 265 -2.76 -4.50 -22.38
C ILE A 265 -2.98 -4.57 -20.86
N VAL A 266 -4.06 -3.97 -20.34
CA VAL A 266 -4.39 -4.00 -18.91
C VAL A 266 -5.16 -5.25 -18.47
N SER A 267 -5.28 -6.25 -19.35
CA SER A 267 -5.95 -7.54 -19.12
C SER A 267 -7.43 -7.44 -18.75
N GLY A 268 -8.21 -6.60 -19.43
CA GLY A 268 -9.67 -6.50 -19.24
C GLY A 268 -10.12 -5.52 -18.16
N ARG A 269 -9.17 -4.92 -17.43
CA ARG A 269 -9.47 -4.04 -16.28
C ARG A 269 -10.13 -2.73 -16.67
N LEU A 270 -9.93 -2.25 -17.90
CA LEU A 270 -10.54 -1.02 -18.36
C LEU A 270 -12.04 -1.23 -18.62
N ALA A 271 -12.41 -2.35 -19.25
CA ALA A 271 -13.81 -2.73 -19.44
C ALA A 271 -14.54 -2.96 -18.10
N LEU A 272 -13.88 -3.59 -17.12
CA LEU A 272 -14.43 -3.76 -15.77
C LEU A 272 -14.65 -2.42 -15.06
N SER A 273 -13.69 -1.50 -15.20
CA SER A 273 -13.79 -0.14 -14.63
C SER A 273 -14.92 0.66 -15.26
N HIS A 274 -15.13 0.55 -16.57
CA HIS A 274 -16.28 1.14 -17.26
C HIS A 274 -17.61 0.54 -16.79
N THR A 275 -17.68 -0.78 -16.66
CA THR A 275 -18.86 -1.47 -16.13
C THR A 275 -19.19 -1.02 -14.71
N ALA A 276 -18.17 -0.82 -13.86
CA ALA A 276 -18.34 -0.30 -12.51
C ALA A 276 -18.92 1.13 -12.52
N PHE A 277 -18.43 2.00 -13.41
CA PHE A 277 -18.99 3.34 -13.59
C PHE A 277 -20.46 3.30 -13.99
N GLN A 278 -20.83 2.46 -14.94
CA GLN A 278 -22.22 2.35 -15.39
C GLN A 278 -23.15 1.82 -14.30
N LYS A 279 -22.67 0.88 -13.48
CA LYS A 279 -23.49 0.21 -12.46
C LYS A 279 -23.65 1.03 -11.18
N TYR A 280 -22.59 1.68 -10.71
CA TYR A 280 -22.58 2.35 -9.40
C TYR A 280 -22.44 3.88 -9.49
N GLY A 281 -21.97 4.40 -10.62
CA GLY A 281 -21.71 5.83 -10.78
C GLY A 281 -20.59 6.33 -9.86
N VAL A 282 -20.62 7.63 -9.57
CA VAL A 282 -19.67 8.31 -8.69
C VAL A 282 -20.45 9.01 -7.59
N SER A 283 -19.93 8.95 -6.37
CA SER A 283 -20.50 9.66 -5.23
C SER A 283 -19.42 10.45 -4.48
N VAL A 284 -19.85 11.39 -3.64
CA VAL A 284 -18.95 12.25 -2.86
C VAL A 284 -18.21 11.45 -1.78
N PHE A 285 -18.92 10.56 -1.09
CA PHE A 285 -18.44 9.80 0.09
C PHE A 285 -18.32 8.29 -0.14
N GLY A 286 -18.38 7.84 -1.39
CA GLY A 286 -18.23 6.44 -1.77
C GLY A 286 -19.54 5.67 -1.91
N ASN A 287 -19.44 4.49 -2.51
CA ASN A 287 -20.55 3.60 -2.80
C ASN A 287 -20.28 2.21 -2.19
N LEU A 288 -21.34 1.54 -1.74
CA LEU A 288 -21.27 0.12 -1.45
C LEU A 288 -21.25 -0.67 -2.77
N VAL A 289 -20.07 -1.19 -3.13
CA VAL A 289 -19.87 -1.98 -4.34
C VAL A 289 -19.83 -3.46 -3.99
N GLN A 290 -20.65 -4.25 -4.67
CA GLN A 290 -20.58 -5.71 -4.58
C GLN A 290 -19.59 -6.23 -5.62
N GLU A 291 -18.50 -6.82 -5.13
CA GLU A 291 -17.44 -7.41 -5.94
C GLU A 291 -17.48 -8.95 -5.88
N HIS A 292 -17.13 -9.58 -6.99
CA HIS A 292 -17.03 -11.02 -7.18
C HIS A 292 -15.66 -11.34 -7.80
N GLY A 293 -14.69 -11.61 -6.93
CA GLY A 293 -13.33 -11.99 -7.30
C GLY A 293 -13.04 -13.48 -7.14
N PHE A 294 -11.89 -13.93 -7.64
CA PHE A 294 -11.42 -15.32 -7.52
C PHE A 294 -10.46 -15.54 -6.33
N GLY A 295 -10.25 -14.54 -5.49
CA GLY A 295 -9.41 -14.64 -4.30
C GLY A 295 -9.98 -15.59 -3.25
N GLY A 296 -9.08 -16.31 -2.59
CA GLY A 296 -9.39 -17.20 -1.48
C GLY A 296 -10.12 -18.48 -1.88
N ASN A 297 -10.49 -19.29 -0.89
CA ASN A 297 -11.09 -20.60 -1.13
C ASN A 297 -12.45 -20.53 -1.84
N ALA A 298 -13.29 -19.55 -1.48
CA ALA A 298 -14.57 -19.34 -2.15
C ALA A 298 -14.37 -18.91 -3.61
N GLY A 299 -13.45 -17.97 -3.86
CA GLY A 299 -13.13 -17.52 -5.20
C GLY A 299 -12.47 -18.60 -6.06
N SER A 300 -11.60 -19.43 -5.47
CA SER A 300 -10.99 -20.59 -6.13
C SER A 300 -12.04 -21.63 -6.54
N LYS A 301 -13.02 -21.94 -5.67
CA LYS A 301 -14.15 -22.80 -6.04
C LYS A 301 -14.96 -22.20 -7.20
N ALA A 302 -15.28 -20.90 -7.15
CA ALA A 302 -16.00 -20.22 -8.21
C ALA A 302 -15.25 -20.26 -9.55
N PHE A 303 -13.92 -20.07 -9.52
CA PHE A 303 -13.05 -20.17 -10.68
C PHE A 303 -13.13 -21.54 -11.36
N TYR A 304 -13.07 -22.63 -10.59
CA TYR A 304 -13.14 -23.98 -11.15
C TYR A 304 -14.55 -24.43 -11.53
N GLN A 305 -15.60 -23.88 -10.90
CA GLN A 305 -16.99 -24.21 -11.23
C GLN A 305 -17.49 -23.50 -12.49
N SER A 306 -17.08 -22.27 -12.73
CA SER A 306 -17.62 -21.42 -13.80
C SER A 306 -16.58 -20.95 -14.82
N GLY A 307 -15.31 -21.32 -14.64
CA GLY A 307 -14.19 -20.80 -15.43
C GLY A 307 -14.05 -19.27 -15.30
N MET A 308 -13.37 -18.65 -16.26
CA MET A 308 -13.37 -17.18 -16.40
C MET A 308 -14.70 -16.61 -16.94
N GLY A 309 -15.69 -17.48 -17.24
CA GLY A 309 -17.03 -17.09 -17.71
C GLY A 309 -18.05 -16.87 -16.58
N GLY A 310 -17.67 -17.08 -15.32
CA GLY A 310 -18.51 -16.71 -14.17
C GLY A 310 -18.79 -15.20 -14.13
N LYS A 311 -19.69 -14.77 -13.23
CA LYS A 311 -19.98 -13.34 -12.97
C LYS A 311 -18.80 -12.63 -12.27
N TYR A 312 -17.58 -12.74 -12.81
CA TYR A 312 -16.41 -12.03 -12.31
C TYR A 312 -16.63 -10.54 -12.51
N PHE A 313 -16.59 -9.80 -11.40
CA PHE A 313 -16.71 -8.37 -11.39
C PHE A 313 -15.90 -7.84 -10.22
N PHE A 314 -14.73 -7.28 -10.51
CA PHE A 314 -13.81 -6.82 -9.50
C PHE A 314 -13.12 -5.55 -9.99
N ILE A 315 -13.02 -4.53 -9.14
CA ILE A 315 -12.40 -3.27 -9.50
C ILE A 315 -10.93 -3.34 -9.10
N ASP A 316 -10.08 -3.84 -10.00
CA ASP A 316 -8.65 -3.98 -9.69
C ASP A 316 -7.94 -2.64 -9.59
N SER A 317 -8.22 -1.64 -10.44
CA SER A 317 -7.48 -0.38 -10.41
C SER A 317 -7.75 0.43 -9.13
N SER A 318 -6.70 0.71 -8.35
CA SER A 318 -6.80 1.57 -7.16
C SER A 318 -7.38 2.95 -7.48
N PHE A 319 -7.02 3.57 -8.62
CA PHE A 319 -7.61 4.86 -9.00
C PHE A 319 -9.13 4.76 -9.19
N MET A 320 -9.59 3.65 -9.76
CA MET A 320 -11.01 3.38 -9.95
C MET A 320 -11.71 3.03 -8.63
N ARG A 321 -11.05 2.31 -7.72
CA ARG A 321 -11.54 2.05 -6.36
C ARG A 321 -11.70 3.35 -5.58
N LEU A 322 -10.69 4.22 -5.62
CA LEU A 322 -10.75 5.55 -5.01
C LEU A 322 -11.97 6.34 -5.52
N MET A 323 -12.19 6.39 -6.84
CA MET A 323 -13.28 7.16 -7.44
C MET A 323 -14.67 6.56 -7.15
N ILE A 324 -14.85 5.25 -7.35
CA ILE A 324 -16.17 4.59 -7.33
C ILE A 324 -16.53 4.07 -5.95
N ILE A 325 -15.60 3.35 -5.30
CA ILE A 325 -15.85 2.73 -3.99
C ILE A 325 -15.74 3.79 -2.90
N TYR A 326 -14.64 4.54 -2.85
CA TYR A 326 -14.37 5.45 -1.74
C TYR A 326 -14.88 6.89 -1.95
N GLY A 327 -15.15 7.27 -3.19
CA GLY A 327 -15.76 8.54 -3.56
C GLY A 327 -14.77 9.65 -3.92
N VAL A 328 -15.30 10.72 -4.50
CA VAL A 328 -14.50 11.83 -5.06
C VAL A 328 -13.61 12.48 -4.01
N ILE A 329 -14.08 12.64 -2.77
CA ILE A 329 -13.28 13.27 -1.70
C ILE A 329 -12.02 12.44 -1.44
N THR A 330 -12.15 11.12 -1.29
CA THR A 330 -11.01 10.23 -1.09
C THR A 330 -10.09 10.23 -2.30
N PHE A 331 -10.64 10.16 -3.52
CA PHE A 331 -9.86 10.22 -4.75
C PHE A 331 -8.97 11.48 -4.80
N VAL A 332 -9.57 12.66 -4.65
CA VAL A 332 -8.83 13.92 -4.68
C VAL A 332 -7.81 13.99 -3.55
N ALA A 333 -8.19 13.58 -2.33
CA ALA A 333 -7.31 13.61 -1.18
C ALA A 333 -6.08 12.71 -1.40
N VAL A 334 -6.25 11.45 -1.79
CA VAL A 334 -5.14 10.50 -1.98
C VAL A 334 -4.21 10.93 -3.11
N ILE A 335 -4.75 11.41 -4.24
CA ILE A 335 -3.91 11.95 -5.33
C ILE A 335 -3.14 13.18 -4.87
N ALA A 336 -3.76 14.07 -4.10
CA ALA A 336 -3.07 15.22 -3.51
C ALA A 336 -1.95 14.78 -2.56
N VAL A 337 -2.18 13.77 -1.72
CA VAL A 337 -1.15 13.22 -0.81
C VAL A 337 0.03 12.66 -1.60
N MET A 338 -0.21 11.81 -2.60
CA MET A 338 0.87 11.28 -3.46
C MET A 338 1.66 12.40 -4.14
N THR A 339 0.95 13.40 -4.66
CA THR A 339 1.53 14.57 -5.33
C THR A 339 2.40 15.40 -4.37
N ILE A 340 1.91 15.68 -3.15
CA ILE A 340 2.63 16.45 -2.13
C ILE A 340 3.89 15.70 -1.69
N ILE A 341 3.80 14.40 -1.42
CA ILE A 341 4.96 13.57 -1.03
C ILE A 341 6.01 13.59 -2.15
N GLY A 342 5.60 13.36 -3.39
CA GLY A 342 6.49 13.38 -4.55
C GLY A 342 7.14 14.75 -4.76
N LEU A 343 6.34 15.82 -4.73
CA LEU A 343 6.83 17.19 -4.94
C LEU A 343 7.83 17.60 -3.85
N LYS A 344 7.52 17.34 -2.58
CA LYS A 344 8.46 17.60 -1.48
C LYS A 344 9.78 16.86 -1.69
N SER A 345 9.73 15.58 -2.08
CA SER A 345 10.94 14.78 -2.33
C SER A 345 11.79 15.32 -3.50
N VAL A 346 11.16 15.90 -4.52
CA VAL A 346 11.85 16.59 -5.62
C VAL A 346 12.46 17.91 -5.15
N LEU A 347 11.71 18.73 -4.41
CA LEU A 347 12.16 20.05 -3.93
C LEU A 347 13.34 19.93 -2.94
N THR A 348 13.39 18.85 -2.15
CA THR A 348 14.53 18.56 -1.26
C THR A 348 15.69 17.85 -1.95
N SER A 349 15.58 17.57 -3.24
CA SER A 349 16.56 16.81 -4.03
C SER A 349 16.90 15.40 -3.50
N ASP A 350 16.02 14.79 -2.68
CA ASP A 350 16.18 13.39 -2.24
C ASP A 350 15.67 12.40 -3.29
N TYR A 351 14.61 12.75 -4.05
CA TYR A 351 13.97 11.99 -5.14
C TYR A 351 13.46 10.57 -4.82
N ARG A 352 13.84 9.97 -3.68
CA ARG A 352 13.47 8.62 -3.26
C ARG A 352 11.97 8.40 -3.19
N LEU A 353 11.24 9.26 -2.47
CA LEU A 353 9.79 9.14 -2.38
C LEU A 353 9.10 9.54 -3.67
N ALA A 354 9.64 10.49 -4.43
CA ALA A 354 9.12 10.80 -5.75
C ALA A 354 9.15 9.56 -6.66
N ALA A 355 10.24 8.81 -6.65
CA ALA A 355 10.39 7.57 -7.43
C ALA A 355 9.42 6.47 -6.97
N ILE A 356 9.23 6.32 -5.65
CA ILE A 356 8.25 5.38 -5.11
C ILE A 356 6.83 5.78 -5.51
N MET A 357 6.47 7.07 -5.45
CA MET A 357 5.15 7.55 -5.89
C MET A 357 4.89 7.27 -7.38
N VAL A 358 5.93 7.31 -8.24
CA VAL A 358 5.82 6.85 -9.64
C VAL A 358 5.47 5.38 -9.71
N MET A 359 6.19 4.53 -8.98
CA MET A 359 5.93 3.09 -8.98
C MET A 359 4.56 2.73 -8.43
N LEU A 360 4.12 3.40 -7.35
CA LEU A 360 2.77 3.26 -6.81
C LEU A 360 1.71 3.71 -7.83
N ALA A 361 1.90 4.86 -8.48
CA ALA A 361 0.96 5.36 -9.48
C ALA A 361 0.79 4.39 -10.66
N ILE A 362 1.87 3.73 -11.10
CA ILE A 362 1.82 2.72 -12.15
C ILE A 362 1.05 1.48 -11.70
N SER A 363 1.32 0.97 -10.49
CA SER A 363 0.56 -0.14 -9.90
C SER A 363 -0.92 0.23 -9.73
N CYS A 364 -1.26 1.46 -9.33
CA CYS A 364 -2.65 1.91 -9.15
C CYS A 364 -3.53 1.86 -10.41
N VAL A 365 -2.93 1.86 -11.61
CA VAL A 365 -3.68 1.69 -12.86
C VAL A 365 -4.28 0.29 -12.99
N ILE A 366 -3.67 -0.70 -12.35
CA ILE A 366 -3.93 -2.13 -12.60
C ILE A 366 -4.18 -2.96 -11.33
N GLU A 367 -3.85 -2.44 -10.16
CA GLU A 367 -3.89 -3.14 -8.88
C GLU A 367 -4.53 -2.29 -7.79
N GLN A 368 -5.04 -2.97 -6.76
CA GLN A 368 -5.99 -2.43 -5.78
C GLN A 368 -5.36 -2.03 -4.45
N HIS A 369 -4.06 -2.28 -4.29
CA HIS A 369 -3.40 -2.39 -2.99
C HIS A 369 -2.95 -1.05 -2.38
N LEU A 370 -3.27 0.09 -3.01
CA LEU A 370 -2.83 1.43 -2.58
C LEU A 370 -3.22 1.79 -1.13
N LEU A 371 -4.38 1.35 -0.66
CA LEU A 371 -4.89 1.65 0.69
C LEU A 371 -4.92 0.41 1.59
N ASP A 372 -4.16 -0.63 1.24
CA ASP A 372 -4.02 -1.83 2.05
C ASP A 372 -2.68 -1.80 2.79
N MET A 373 -2.73 -1.85 4.13
CA MET A 373 -1.54 -1.73 4.97
C MET A 373 -0.60 -2.93 4.88
N SER A 374 -1.05 -4.13 4.46
CA SER A 374 -0.13 -5.23 4.19
C SER A 374 0.76 -4.98 2.97
N TYR A 375 0.39 -4.00 2.13
CA TYR A 375 1.11 -3.66 0.90
C TYR A 375 1.72 -2.26 0.97
N ASP A 376 0.93 -1.21 1.17
CA ASP A 376 1.40 0.17 0.98
C ASP A 376 1.44 0.98 2.29
N PRO A 377 2.63 1.19 2.89
CA PRO A 377 2.80 2.09 4.02
C PRO A 377 3.15 3.54 3.61
N PHE A 378 3.27 3.85 2.32
CA PHE A 378 4.01 5.03 1.86
C PHE A 378 3.25 6.35 1.97
N LEU A 379 1.91 6.32 1.98
CA LEU A 379 1.12 7.55 2.14
C LEU A 379 1.18 8.11 3.57
N ILE A 380 1.58 7.28 4.54
CA ILE A 380 1.83 7.68 5.94
C ILE A 380 2.89 8.78 6.03
N ALA A 381 3.81 8.82 5.06
CA ALA A 381 4.91 9.77 5.00
C ALA A 381 4.45 11.22 5.15
N LEU A 382 3.23 11.57 4.69
CA LEU A 382 2.68 12.93 4.71
C LEU A 382 2.85 13.68 6.04
N PHE A 383 2.57 13.01 7.17
CA PHE A 383 2.61 13.60 8.52
C PHE A 383 3.76 13.09 9.39
N ALA A 384 4.58 12.17 8.88
CA ALA A 384 5.73 11.64 9.59
C ALA A 384 6.93 12.62 9.57
N SER A 385 7.84 12.48 10.55
CA SER A 385 8.86 13.49 10.89
C SER A 385 9.79 13.89 9.74
N GLU A 386 10.08 12.95 8.85
CA GLU A 386 11.02 13.12 7.73
C GLU A 386 10.52 14.13 6.68
N ILE A 387 9.20 14.28 6.53
CA ILE A 387 8.54 15.18 5.57
C ILE A 387 8.12 16.52 6.19
N THR A 388 7.94 16.56 7.50
CA THR A 388 7.55 17.77 8.25
C THR A 388 8.75 18.62 8.69
N GLY A 389 9.98 18.11 8.50
CA GLY A 389 11.23 18.87 8.74
C GLY A 389 11.69 18.90 10.20
N HIS A 390 11.04 18.16 11.10
CA HIS A 390 11.42 18.10 12.51
C HIS A 390 12.82 17.51 12.74
N ASP A 391 13.25 16.56 11.90
CA ASP A 391 14.59 15.94 12.03
C ASP A 391 15.74 16.83 11.50
N ARG A 392 15.45 17.98 10.85
CA ARG A 392 16.50 18.91 10.40
C ARG A 392 16.98 19.84 11.51
N HIS A 393 16.19 20.07 12.56
CA HIS A 393 16.62 20.90 13.68
C HIS A 393 17.53 20.13 14.65
N GLU A 394 17.23 18.87 14.96
CA GLU A 394 18.11 18.08 15.87
C GLU A 394 19.49 17.78 15.28
N ASN A 395 19.58 17.51 13.96
CA ASN A 395 20.88 17.26 13.32
C ASN A 395 21.70 18.54 13.06
N HIS A 396 21.06 19.70 12.96
CA HIS A 396 21.77 20.97 12.81
C HIS A 396 22.29 21.48 14.15
N ASP A 397 21.55 21.25 15.25
CA ASP A 397 21.96 21.65 16.60
C ASP A 397 23.12 20.78 17.12
N LEU A 398 23.14 19.48 16.79
CA LEU A 398 24.29 18.59 17.09
C LEU A 398 25.54 18.95 16.28
N ALA A 399 25.40 19.42 15.04
CA ALA A 399 26.52 19.83 14.21
C ALA A 399 27.11 21.21 14.61
N THR A 400 26.32 22.08 15.25
CA THR A 400 26.79 23.37 15.77
C THR A 400 27.36 23.30 17.19
N LEU A 401 27.19 22.19 17.89
CA LEU A 401 27.78 21.96 19.21
C LEU A 401 29.18 21.29 19.13
N GLU A 402 29.64 20.93 17.92
CA GLU A 402 30.97 20.36 17.66
C GLU A 402 31.93 21.35 16.93
N VAL A 403 31.70 22.66 17.01
CA VAL A 403 32.63 23.69 16.50
C VAL A 403 33.22 24.51 17.63
#